data_AF-A0A0L1KXY0-F1
#
_entry.id   AF-A0A0L1KXY0-F1
#
_cell.length_a   1.000
_cell.length_b   1.000
_cell.length_c   1.000
_cell.angle_alpha   90.00
_cell.angle_beta   90.00
_cell.angle_gamma   90.00
#
_symmetry.space_group_name_H-M   'P 1'
#
loop_
_entity.id
_entity.type
_entity.pdbx_description
1 polymer ?
#
loop_
_entity_poly.entity_id
_entity_poly.type
_entity_poly.pdbx_seq_one_letter_code
_entity_poly.pdbx_strand_id
1 'polypeptide(L)'
;MSDWDKGIITMQKKLFPNALHFHCTKHIIDNCRKASTGKYHDGLIWGIQASKTDDKYNKNLANLRLKCPSAADYLAHIPAESWCLLSHIKNRSLHGSRTNNIAESANAMNMPIRRMESLYAMAKLRLNQLRS
;
A
#
# COMPACT_ATOMS: atom_id res chain seq x y z
N MET A 1 1.93 0.11 7.80
CA MET A 1 1.21 -0.14 6.53
C MET A 1 1.46 -1.58 6.13
N SER A 2 0.47 -2.26 5.55
CA SER A 2 0.64 -3.66 5.13
C SER A 2 -0.16 -3.96 3.87
N ASP A 3 0.09 -5.15 3.33
CA ASP A 3 -0.74 -5.80 2.34
C ASP A 3 -2.10 -6.10 2.93
N TRP A 4 -3.07 -6.29 2.04
CA TRP A 4 -4.43 -6.62 2.44
C TRP A 4 -4.53 -8.10 2.80
N ASP A 5 -4.09 -8.45 4.00
CA ASP A 5 -4.24 -9.79 4.57
C ASP A 5 -5.18 -9.75 5.79
N LYS A 6 -6.20 -10.61 5.77
CA LYS A 6 -7.21 -10.74 6.82
C LYS A 6 -6.58 -11.15 8.16
N GLY A 7 -5.51 -11.94 8.13
CA GLY A 7 -4.79 -12.37 9.33
C GLY A 7 -4.16 -11.19 10.07
N ILE A 8 -3.44 -10.33 9.33
CA ILE A 8 -2.76 -9.16 9.90
C ILE A 8 -3.76 -8.15 10.45
N ILE A 9 -4.84 -7.84 9.73
CA ILE A 9 -5.86 -6.89 10.21
C ILE A 9 -6.49 -7.40 11.52
N THR A 10 -6.83 -8.68 11.58
CA THR A 10 -7.46 -9.28 12.76
C THR A 10 -6.53 -9.25 13.97
N MET A 11 -5.26 -9.64 13.76
CA MET A 11 -4.27 -9.69 14.83
C MET A 11 -3.87 -8.30 15.31
N GLN A 12 -3.75 -7.33 14.40
CA GLN A 12 -3.46 -5.94 14.75
C GLN A 12 -4.57 -5.34 15.60
N LYS A 13 -5.83 -5.54 15.25
CA LYS A 13 -6.96 -5.06 16.07
C LYS A 13 -6.97 -5.69 17.46
N LYS A 14 -6.58 -6.96 17.57
CA LYS A 14 -6.51 -7.69 18.84
C LYS A 14 -5.37 -7.20 19.74
N LEU A 15 -4.18 -7.00 19.18
CA LEU A 15 -2.98 -6.66 19.94
C LEU A 15 -2.79 -5.15 20.13
N PHE A 16 -3.22 -4.35 19.14
CA PHE A 16 -3.00 -2.91 19.08
C PHE A 16 -4.27 -2.18 18.60
N PRO A 17 -5.40 -2.23 19.34
CA PRO A 17 -6.69 -1.71 18.89
C PRO A 17 -6.67 -0.21 18.57
N ASN A 18 -5.77 0.55 19.20
CA ASN A 18 -5.65 2.00 19.01
C ASN A 18 -4.66 2.40 17.92
N ALA A 19 -3.91 1.44 17.35
CA ALA A 19 -2.99 1.72 16.26
C ALA A 19 -3.76 1.84 14.94
N LEU A 20 -3.40 2.85 14.15
CA LEU A 20 -3.97 3.03 12.83
C LEU A 20 -3.42 1.96 11.89
N HIS A 21 -4.28 1.07 11.43
CA HIS A 21 -3.97 0.22 10.29
C HIS A 21 -4.25 0.97 8.99
N PHE A 22 -3.32 0.89 8.05
CA PHE A 22 -3.38 1.62 6.80
C PHE A 22 -2.83 0.75 5.66
N HIS A 23 -3.59 0.59 4.60
CA HIS A 23 -3.18 -0.20 3.45
C HIS A 23 -2.11 0.51 2.63
N CYS A 24 -1.15 -0.26 2.13
CA CYS A 24 -0.14 0.28 1.21
C CYS A 24 -0.77 0.61 -0.15
N THR A 25 -0.67 1.88 -0.56
CA THR A 25 -1.19 2.35 -1.85
C THR A 25 -0.56 1.60 -3.03
N LYS A 26 0.73 1.22 -2.95
CA LYS A 26 1.38 0.43 -4.00
C LYS A 26 0.69 -0.92 -4.19
N HIS A 27 0.36 -1.61 -3.10
CA HIS A 27 -0.33 -2.90 -3.18
C HIS A 27 -1.78 -2.74 -3.65
N ILE A 28 -2.45 -1.64 -3.31
CA ILE A 28 -3.74 -1.29 -3.89
C ILE A 28 -3.62 -1.11 -5.41
N ILE A 29 -2.59 -0.40 -5.89
CA ILE A 29 -2.32 -0.22 -7.32
C ILE A 29 -2.09 -1.57 -8.00
N ASP A 30 -1.24 -2.42 -7.42
CA ASP A 30 -0.93 -3.74 -7.99
C ASP A 30 -2.16 -4.65 -8.05
N ASN A 31 -2.98 -4.66 -7.00
CA ASN A 31 -4.22 -5.45 -6.99
C ASN A 31 -5.26 -4.86 -7.95
N CYS A 32 -5.37 -3.55 -8.03
CA CYS A 32 -6.25 -2.87 -8.98
C CYS A 32 -5.86 -3.18 -10.43
N ARG A 33 -4.56 -3.22 -10.75
CA ARG A 33 -4.05 -3.62 -12.07
C ARG A 33 -4.32 -5.09 -12.41
N LYS A 34 -4.39 -5.97 -11.42
CA LYS A 34 -4.80 -7.37 -11.61
C LYS A 34 -6.31 -7.51 -11.82
N ALA A 35 -7.10 -6.68 -11.13
CA ALA A 35 -8.55 -6.72 -11.18
C ALA A 35 -9.17 -5.94 -12.36
N SER A 36 -8.43 -5.02 -12.97
CA SER A 36 -8.89 -4.17 -14.06
C SER A 36 -8.02 -4.31 -15.31
N THR A 37 -8.64 -4.22 -16.48
CA THR A 37 -7.98 -4.40 -17.80
C THR A 37 -7.68 -3.08 -18.52
N GLY A 38 -8.07 -1.94 -17.95
CA GLY A 38 -7.93 -0.63 -18.57
C GLY A 38 -6.55 0.02 -18.38
N LYS A 39 -6.20 0.94 -19.29
CA LYS A 39 -4.96 1.72 -19.21
C LYS A 39 -5.19 3.02 -18.44
N TYR A 40 -4.46 3.19 -17.35
CA TYR A 40 -4.43 4.42 -16.57
C TYR A 40 -3.04 4.62 -15.94
N HIS A 41 -2.74 5.85 -15.56
CA HIS A 41 -1.49 6.19 -14.88
C HIS A 41 -1.65 6.01 -13.37
N ASP A 42 -0.67 5.40 -12.70
CA ASP A 42 -0.71 5.15 -11.25
C ASP A 42 -0.85 6.44 -10.43
N GLY A 43 -0.37 7.57 -10.99
CA GLY A 43 -0.55 8.89 -10.42
C GLY A 43 -2.00 9.29 -10.19
N LEU A 44 -2.98 8.71 -10.90
CA LEU A 44 -4.40 8.92 -10.63
C LEU A 44 -4.79 8.31 -9.27
N ILE A 45 -4.33 7.09 -8.97
CA ILE A 45 -4.59 6.43 -7.69
C ILE A 45 -3.85 7.13 -6.56
N TRP A 46 -2.60 7.55 -6.78
CA TRP A 46 -1.87 8.38 -5.82
C TRP A 46 -2.56 9.73 -5.57
N GLY A 47 -3.16 10.33 -6.60
CA GLY A 47 -3.96 11.55 -6.48
C GLY A 47 -5.21 11.35 -5.62
N ILE A 48 -5.92 10.24 -5.81
CA ILE A 48 -7.05 9.85 -4.95
C ILE A 48 -6.57 9.70 -3.51
N GLN A 49 -5.51 8.92 -3.28
CA GLN A 49 -4.95 8.68 -1.95
C GLN A 49 -4.54 9.97 -1.22
N ALA A 50 -3.96 10.91 -1.96
CA ALA A 50 -3.48 12.18 -1.44
C ALA A 50 -4.59 13.24 -1.26
N SER A 51 -5.84 12.92 -1.59
CA SER A 51 -6.96 13.85 -1.48
C SER A 51 -7.18 14.25 -0.01
N LYS A 52 -7.37 15.56 0.20
CA LYS A 52 -7.52 16.17 1.52
C LYS A 52 -8.97 16.57 1.84
N THR A 53 -9.83 16.56 0.83
CA THR A 53 -11.25 16.92 0.91
C THR A 53 -12.06 15.90 0.12
N ASP A 54 -13.31 15.68 0.53
CA ASP A 54 -14.24 14.79 -0.17
C ASP A 54 -14.46 15.22 -1.62
N ASP A 55 -14.57 16.53 -1.89
CA ASP A 55 -14.68 17.06 -3.24
C ASP A 55 -13.50 16.62 -4.12
N LYS A 56 -12.27 16.76 -3.62
CA LYS A 56 -11.06 16.38 -4.37
C LYS A 56 -10.95 14.86 -4.54
N TYR A 57 -11.36 14.09 -3.53
CA TYR A 57 -11.44 12.64 -3.61
C TYR A 57 -12.41 12.21 -4.71
N ASN A 58 -13.65 12.70 -4.67
CA ASN A 58 -14.69 12.38 -5.64
C ASN A 58 -14.31 12.82 -7.06
N LYS A 59 -13.71 14.00 -7.21
CA LYS A 59 -13.23 14.51 -8.51
C LYS A 59 -12.12 13.64 -9.09
N ASN A 60 -11.17 13.22 -8.27
CA ASN A 60 -10.10 12.32 -8.70
C ASN A 60 -10.61 10.91 -9.04
N LEU A 61 -11.57 10.39 -8.26
CA LEU A 61 -12.21 9.11 -8.52
C LEU A 61 -13.04 9.16 -9.83
N ALA A 62 -13.77 10.25 -10.08
CA ALA A 62 -14.49 10.47 -11.33
C ALA A 62 -13.53 10.54 -12.53
N ASN A 63 -12.39 11.24 -12.38
CA ASN A 63 -11.36 11.28 -13.42
C ASN A 63 -10.79 9.89 -13.74
N LEU A 64 -10.57 9.05 -12.72
CA LEU A 64 -10.17 7.66 -12.94
C LEU A 64 -11.29 6.87 -13.63
N ARG A 65 -12.54 7.07 -13.23
CA ARG A 65 -13.70 6.40 -13.83
C ARG A 65 -13.84 6.69 -15.32
N LEU A 66 -13.55 7.91 -15.76
CA LEU A 66 -13.52 8.27 -17.18
C LEU A 66 -12.44 7.54 -17.99
N LYS A 67 -11.34 7.11 -17.35
CA LYS A 67 -10.23 6.38 -18.00
C LYS A 67 -10.38 4.87 -17.90
N CYS A 68 -10.79 4.39 -16.74
CA CYS A 68 -10.96 2.98 -16.44
C CYS A 68 -12.06 2.82 -15.39
N PRO A 69 -13.33 2.59 -15.82
CA PRO A 69 -14.44 2.39 -14.91
C PRO A 69 -14.21 1.25 -13.92
N SER A 70 -13.67 0.11 -14.38
CA SER A 70 -13.41 -1.06 -13.54
C SER A 70 -12.37 -0.80 -12.45
N ALA A 71 -11.35 0.02 -12.72
CA ALA A 71 -10.39 0.43 -11.70
C ALA A 71 -11.04 1.36 -10.66
N ALA A 72 -11.89 2.30 -11.10
CA ALA A 72 -12.62 3.17 -10.19
C ALA A 72 -13.62 2.39 -9.32
N ASP A 73 -14.34 1.43 -9.90
CA ASP A 73 -15.23 0.53 -9.17
C ASP A 73 -14.45 -0.28 -8.13
N TYR A 74 -13.30 -0.86 -8.50
CA TYR A 74 -12.44 -1.58 -7.55
C TYR A 74 -12.02 -0.71 -6.35
N LEU A 75 -11.59 0.54 -6.60
CA LEU A 75 -11.20 1.45 -5.52
C LEU A 75 -12.37 1.89 -4.65
N ALA A 76 -13.56 2.05 -5.23
CA ALA A 76 -14.76 2.42 -4.47
C ALA A 76 -15.19 1.34 -3.46
N HIS A 77 -14.82 0.07 -3.69
CA HIS A 77 -15.08 -1.01 -2.73
C HIS A 77 -14.14 -0.99 -1.52
N ILE A 78 -13.00 -0.28 -1.60
CA ILE A 78 -12.05 -0.19 -0.49
C ILE A 78 -12.42 1.02 0.36
N PRO A 79 -12.71 0.86 1.66
CA PRO A 79 -13.08 1.97 2.53
C PRO A 79 -12.01 3.07 2.51
N ALA A 80 -12.37 4.30 2.15
CA ALA A 80 -11.40 5.39 2.03
C ALA A 80 -10.57 5.61 3.31
N GLU A 81 -11.18 5.38 4.48
CA GLU A 81 -10.52 5.47 5.78
C GLU A 81 -9.34 4.52 5.94
N SER A 82 -9.32 3.40 5.21
CA SER A 82 -8.26 2.40 5.34
C SER A 82 -7.01 2.73 4.52
N TRP A 83 -7.04 3.73 3.62
CA TRP A 83 -5.91 3.99 2.71
C TRP A 83 -5.78 5.41 2.17
N CYS A 84 -6.78 6.28 2.34
CA CYS A 84 -6.76 7.68 1.90
C CYS A 84 -6.40 8.63 3.04
N LEU A 85 -5.74 9.74 2.67
CA LEU A 85 -5.30 10.77 3.61
C LEU A 85 -6.47 11.56 4.21
N LEU A 86 -7.52 11.80 3.41
CA LEU A 86 -8.75 12.53 3.80
C LEU A 86 -9.22 12.19 5.21
N SER A 87 -9.33 10.90 5.52
CA SER A 87 -9.90 10.40 6.78
C SER A 87 -9.00 10.61 7.99
N HIS A 88 -7.72 10.94 7.80
CA HIS A 88 -6.73 11.03 8.89
C HIS A 88 -6.07 12.39 8.99
N ILE A 89 -6.31 13.29 8.03
CA ILE A 89 -5.56 14.54 7.89
C ILE A 89 -5.69 15.49 9.08
N LYS A 90 -6.82 15.43 9.80
CA LYS A 90 -7.07 16.26 10.99
C LYS A 90 -6.54 15.65 12.29
N ASN A 91 -6.27 14.35 12.30
CA ASN A 91 -5.99 13.61 13.53
C ASN A 91 -4.53 13.14 13.60
N ARG A 92 -3.87 12.92 12.46
CA ARG A 92 -2.53 12.29 12.42
C ARG A 92 -1.68 12.81 11.25
N SER A 93 -0.40 13.05 11.53
CA SER A 93 0.61 13.30 10.50
C SER A 93 0.98 11.97 9.83
N LEU A 94 0.63 11.81 8.54
CA LEU A 94 0.97 10.62 7.73
C LEU A 94 2.22 10.82 6.85
N HIS A 95 2.99 11.89 7.09
CA HIS A 95 4.21 12.17 6.34
C HIS A 95 5.24 11.04 6.54
N GLY A 96 5.64 10.38 5.46
CA GLY A 96 6.54 9.21 5.49
C GLY A 96 5.84 7.85 5.29
N SER A 97 4.57 7.71 5.69
CA SER A 97 3.74 6.53 5.37
C SER A 97 3.08 6.62 3.99
N ARG A 98 3.60 7.46 3.09
CA ARG A 98 3.07 7.63 1.73
C ARG A 98 3.97 7.06 0.66
N THR A 99 5.22 6.80 1.00
CA THR A 99 6.22 6.31 0.06
C THR A 99 6.48 4.85 0.31
N ASN A 100 6.45 4.04 -0.76
CA ASN A 100 6.85 2.64 -0.68
C ASN A 100 8.38 2.47 -0.55
N ASN A 101 9.13 3.57 -0.46
CA ASN A 101 10.60 3.59 -0.46
C ASN A 101 11.23 2.69 0.60
N ILE A 102 10.66 2.61 1.81
CA ILE A 102 11.17 1.77 2.89
C ILE A 102 10.98 0.29 2.53
N ALA A 103 9.78 -0.08 2.08
CA ALA A 103 9.48 -1.45 1.70
C ALA A 103 10.25 -1.87 0.42
N GLU A 104 10.39 -0.98 -0.55
CA GLU A 104 11.16 -1.22 -1.77
C GLU A 104 12.65 -1.35 -1.50
N SER A 105 13.23 -0.48 -0.65
CA SER A 105 14.63 -0.57 -0.24
C SER A 105 14.90 -1.88 0.50
N ALA A 106 14.04 -2.25 1.45
CA ALA A 106 14.14 -3.53 2.17
C ALA A 106 13.99 -4.74 1.23
N ASN A 107 13.05 -4.70 0.27
CA ASN A 107 12.87 -5.76 -0.70
C ASN A 107 14.08 -5.86 -1.64
N ALA A 108 14.61 -4.73 -2.12
CA ALA A 108 15.79 -4.67 -2.98
C ALA A 108 17.03 -5.25 -2.30
N MET A 109 17.26 -4.94 -1.01
CA MET A 109 18.35 -5.55 -0.23
C MET A 109 18.24 -7.08 -0.14
N ASN A 110 17.01 -7.61 -0.15
CA ASN A 110 16.74 -9.05 -0.01
C ASN A 110 16.64 -9.80 -1.36
N MET A 111 16.55 -9.10 -2.50
CA MET A 111 16.49 -9.73 -3.83
C MET A 111 17.68 -10.65 -4.14
N PRO A 112 18.94 -10.30 -3.81
CA PRO A 112 20.08 -11.19 -4.05
C PRO A 112 19.98 -12.50 -3.27
N ILE A 113 19.45 -12.46 -2.05
CA ILE A 113 19.29 -13.62 -1.17
C ILE A 113 18.18 -14.54 -1.70
N ARG A 114 17.07 -13.96 -2.21
CA ARG A 114 15.96 -14.73 -2.81
C ARG A 114 16.34 -15.47 -4.09
N ARG A 115 17.41 -15.06 -4.77
CA ARG A 115 17.93 -15.70 -5.98
C ARG A 115 19.01 -16.75 -5.70
N MET A 116 19.43 -16.89 -4.44
CA MET A 116 20.39 -17.89 -4.03
C MET A 116 19.67 -19.21 -3.73
N GLU A 117 20.36 -20.33 -3.93
CA GLU A 117 19.87 -21.60 -3.40
C GLU A 117 19.63 -21.52 -1.90
N SER A 118 18.60 -22.23 -1.44
CA SER A 118 18.05 -22.16 -0.07
C SER A 118 19.12 -22.34 1.02
N LEU A 119 20.08 -23.25 0.81
CA LEU A 119 21.20 -23.46 1.73
C LEU A 119 22.13 -22.25 1.85
N TYR A 120 22.43 -21.60 0.72
CA TYR A 120 23.33 -20.45 0.67
C TYR A 120 22.65 -19.18 1.20
N ALA A 121 21.35 -19.03 0.96
CA ALA A 121 20.54 -17.95 1.53
C ALA A 121 20.52 -17.99 3.07
N MET A 122 20.34 -19.18 3.67
CA MET A 122 20.34 -19.34 5.13
C MET A 122 21.71 -19.01 5.76
N ALA A 123 22.81 -19.45 5.14
CA ALA A 123 24.16 -19.13 5.62
C ALA A 123 24.44 -17.62 5.60
N LYS A 124 24.01 -16.93 4.55
CA LYS A 124 24.23 -15.49 4.38
C LYS A 124 23.39 -14.63 5.33
N LEU A 125 22.15 -15.04 5.62
CA LEU A 125 21.30 -14.38 6.62
C LEU A 125 21.91 -14.46 8.03
N ARG A 126 22.47 -15.63 8.40
CA ARG A 126 23.17 -15.81 9.69
C ARG A 126 24.39 -14.89 9.83
N LEU A 127 25.18 -14.74 8.78
CA LEU A 127 26.37 -13.88 8.79
C LEU A 127 26.04 -12.39 8.90
N ASN A 128 24.91 -11.95 8.31
CA ASN A 128 24.48 -10.55 8.39
C ASN A 128 23.94 -10.17 9.77
N GLN A 129 23.34 -11.10 10.52
CA GLN A 129 22.87 -10.85 11.89
C GLN A 129 23.99 -10.78 12.94
N LEU A 130 25.17 -11.33 12.64
CA LEU A 130 26.34 -11.30 13.53
C LEU A 130 27.21 -10.04 13.34
N ARG A 131 26.83 -9.15 12.41
CA ARG A 131 27.58 -7.93 12.06
C ARG A 131 26.88 -6.64 12.50
N SER A 132 25.78 -6.73 13.25
CA SER A 132 25.11 -5.62 13.96
C SER A 132 25.43 -5.66 15.43
#